data_AF-A0A922XCJ8-F1
#
_entry.id   AF-A0A922XCJ8-F1
#
_cell.length_a   1.000
_cell.length_b   1.000
_cell.length_c   1.000
_cell.angle_alpha   90.00
_cell.angle_beta   90.00
_cell.angle_gamma   90.00
#
_symmetry.space_group_name_H-M   'P 1'
#
loop_
_entity.id
_entity.type
_entity.pdbx_description
1 polymer ?
#
loop_
_entity_poly.entity_id
_entity_poly.type
_entity_poly.pdbx_seq_one_letter_code
_entity_poly.pdbx_strand_id
1 'polypeptide(L)'
;MELISASPITDIDETLPRCKHCDRPFKPRFDHGRPQLHCSDACRLGYRKASGSESLAAWKYRNTESGREHRRLQKRRKHVKAPSELRDASFDRLKIFARDAWRCQLCGQTVQDADSTAMDSATIRLRVPIQHGGRYSFDNCETACRQCNGRAAALVAKSLNDPSFTLPRSLRFDEYGAAPSLGPLSSVGESFGSPPATSEGERASLVATSPQSLQDGV
;
A
#
# COMPACT_ATOMS: atom_id res chain seq x y z
N MET A 1 -28.89 71.03 14.58
CA MET A 1 -27.71 70.60 13.79
C MET A 1 -27.18 69.35 14.46
N GLU A 2 -27.67 68.18 14.05
CA GLU A 2 -27.22 66.91 14.61
C GLU A 2 -25.87 66.52 13.98
N LEU A 3 -24.89 66.28 14.84
CA LEU A 3 -23.55 65.84 14.47
C LEU A 3 -23.58 64.34 14.22
N ILE A 4 -23.48 63.93 12.95
CA ILE A 4 -23.31 62.54 12.55
C ILE A 4 -21.89 62.12 12.97
N SER A 5 -21.78 61.32 14.03
CA SER A 5 -20.52 60.70 14.44
C SER A 5 -20.15 59.59 13.45
N ALA A 6 -19.14 59.83 12.63
CA ALA A 6 -18.56 58.80 11.78
C ALA A 6 -17.83 57.77 12.65
N SER A 7 -18.37 56.55 12.73
CA SER A 7 -17.66 55.41 13.29
C SER A 7 -16.41 55.12 12.46
N PRO A 8 -15.24 54.83 13.08
CA PRO A 8 -14.05 54.47 12.33
C PRO A 8 -14.26 53.13 11.65
N ILE A 9 -14.17 53.12 10.31
CA ILE A 9 -14.11 51.91 9.50
C ILE A 9 -12.78 51.21 9.82
N THR A 10 -12.80 50.25 10.73
CA THR A 10 -11.70 49.31 10.93
C THR A 10 -12.09 47.96 10.33
N ASP A 11 -12.46 47.94 9.06
CA ASP A 11 -12.62 46.71 8.28
C ASP A 11 -11.23 46.17 7.89
N ILE A 12 -10.52 45.63 8.89
CA ILE A 12 -9.45 44.67 8.58
C ILE A 12 -10.18 43.37 8.27
N ASP A 13 -10.42 43.12 6.98
CA ASP A 13 -11.12 41.96 6.46
C ASP A 13 -10.49 40.65 6.98
N GLU A 14 -11.07 40.08 8.04
CA GLU A 14 -10.62 38.85 8.69
C GLU A 14 -10.67 37.62 7.76
N THR A 15 -11.27 37.77 6.57
CA THR A 15 -11.35 36.70 5.56
C THR A 15 -10.11 36.64 4.66
N LEU A 16 -9.21 37.63 4.72
CA LEU A 16 -7.99 37.64 3.91
C LEU A 16 -6.99 36.57 4.38
N PRO A 17 -6.33 35.87 3.45
CA PRO A 17 -5.32 34.88 3.79
C PRO A 17 -4.13 35.52 4.50
N ARG A 18 -3.54 34.78 5.44
CA ARG A 18 -2.39 35.22 6.24
C ARG A 18 -1.07 34.84 5.56
N CYS A 19 -0.12 35.75 5.59
CA CYS A 19 1.23 35.53 5.06
C CYS A 19 1.96 34.45 5.87
N LYS A 20 2.49 33.41 5.21
CA LYS A 20 3.19 32.30 5.91
C LYS A 20 4.48 32.70 6.65
N HIS A 21 4.99 33.92 6.44
CA HIS A 21 6.21 34.39 7.10
C HIS A 21 5.95 35.32 8.29
N CYS A 22 4.96 36.21 8.18
CA CYS A 22 4.73 37.28 9.14
C CYS A 22 3.30 37.32 9.69
N ASP A 23 2.45 36.36 9.29
CA ASP A 23 1.06 36.16 9.71
C ASP A 23 0.08 37.33 9.50
N ARG A 24 0.53 38.39 8.82
CA ARG A 24 -0.32 39.53 8.45
C ARG A 24 -1.29 39.14 7.34
N PRO A 25 -2.56 39.58 7.41
CA PRO A 25 -3.51 39.42 6.32
C PRO A 25 -3.00 40.18 5.08
N PHE A 26 -3.17 39.61 3.90
CA PHE A 26 -2.78 40.26 2.66
C PHE A 26 -3.67 39.81 1.49
N LYS A 27 -3.80 40.67 0.47
CA LYS A 27 -4.50 40.32 -0.77
C LYS A 27 -3.54 39.53 -1.68
N PRO A 28 -3.76 38.23 -1.91
CA PRO A 28 -2.85 37.42 -2.70
C PRO A 28 -2.94 37.80 -4.18
N ARG A 29 -1.78 37.79 -4.85
CA ARG A 29 -1.74 37.77 -6.32
C ARG A 29 -1.87 36.32 -6.79
N PHE A 30 -2.54 36.11 -7.91
CA PHE A 30 -2.63 34.79 -8.53
C PHE A 30 -1.59 34.70 -9.63
N ASP A 31 -0.67 33.76 -9.49
CA ASP A 31 0.35 33.46 -10.49
C ASP A 31 0.10 32.03 -11.01
N HIS A 32 -0.11 31.89 -12.31
CA HIS A 32 -0.50 30.61 -12.94
C HIS A 32 -1.65 29.86 -12.23
N GLY A 33 -2.68 30.60 -11.77
CA GLY A 33 -3.83 30.03 -11.07
C GLY A 33 -3.56 29.61 -9.62
N ARG A 34 -2.38 29.92 -9.06
CA ARG A 34 -2.04 29.64 -7.66
C ARG A 34 -1.96 30.95 -6.87
N PRO A 35 -2.59 31.05 -5.68
CA PRO A 35 -2.49 32.25 -4.86
C PRO A 35 -1.08 32.36 -4.26
N GLN A 36 -0.53 33.57 -4.24
CA GLN A 36 0.68 33.90 -3.50
C GLN A 36 0.45 33.59 -2.02
N LEU A 37 1.48 33.06 -1.35
CA LEU A 37 1.42 32.68 0.07
C LEU A 37 2.08 33.70 1.02
N HIS A 38 2.66 34.75 0.44
CA HIS A 38 3.47 35.74 1.16
C HIS A 38 3.06 37.15 0.74
N CYS A 39 3.01 38.08 1.68
CA CYS A 39 2.64 39.47 1.38
C CYS A 39 3.69 40.25 0.59
N SER A 40 4.93 39.75 0.51
CA SER A 40 6.02 40.40 -0.20
C SER A 40 7.12 39.41 -0.59
N ASP A 41 7.98 39.83 -1.52
CA ASP A 41 9.18 39.07 -1.90
C ASP A 41 10.16 38.92 -0.74
N ALA A 42 10.26 39.92 0.13
CA ALA A 42 11.01 39.82 1.38
C ALA A 42 10.45 38.71 2.28
N CYS A 43 9.13 38.62 2.44
CA CYS A 43 8.50 37.54 3.21
C CYS A 43 8.68 36.17 2.55
N ARG A 44 8.62 36.08 1.22
CA ARG A 44 8.89 34.85 0.47
C ARG A 44 10.34 34.38 0.70
N LEU A 45 11.31 35.29 0.63
CA LEU A 45 12.72 34.98 0.85
C LEU A 45 13.01 34.65 2.31
N GLY A 46 12.42 35.38 3.26
CA GLY A 46 12.51 35.13 4.70
C GLY A 46 11.95 33.75 5.06
N TYR A 47 10.78 33.39 4.54
CA TYR A 47 10.20 32.07 4.71
C TYR A 47 11.09 30.98 4.10
N ARG A 48 11.62 31.16 2.88
CA ARG A 48 12.57 30.20 2.27
C ARG A 48 13.86 30.03 3.07
N LYS A 49 14.38 31.09 3.70
CA LYS A 49 15.56 31.01 4.57
C LYS A 49 15.24 30.29 5.88
N ALA A 50 14.10 30.57 6.51
CA ALA A 50 13.66 29.92 7.75
C ALA A 50 13.29 28.43 7.54
N SER A 51 12.52 28.13 6.50
CA SER A 51 12.25 26.74 6.09
C SER A 51 13.50 26.05 5.54
N GLY A 52 14.43 26.80 4.94
CA GLY A 52 15.75 26.34 4.53
C GLY A 52 16.64 25.95 5.71
N SER A 53 16.64 26.72 6.80
CA SER A 53 17.38 26.40 8.02
C SER A 53 16.72 25.25 8.80
N GLU A 54 15.39 25.20 8.85
CA GLU A 54 14.63 24.07 9.41
C GLU A 54 14.87 22.78 8.61
N SER A 55 14.88 22.85 7.28
CA SER A 55 15.20 21.71 6.41
C SER A 55 16.67 21.33 6.47
N LEU A 56 17.60 22.27 6.66
CA LEU A 56 19.02 21.97 6.91
C LEU A 56 19.22 21.33 8.29
N ALA A 57 18.55 21.79 9.34
CA ALA A 57 18.59 21.18 10.67
C ALA A 57 18.00 19.76 10.64
N ALA A 58 16.86 19.58 9.99
CA ALA A 58 16.26 18.27 9.76
C ALA A 58 17.15 17.37 8.88
N TRP A 59 17.82 17.91 7.87
CA TRP A 59 18.79 17.18 7.03
C TRP A 59 20.03 16.78 7.83
N LYS A 60 20.58 17.70 8.62
CA LYS A 60 21.72 17.46 9.53
C LYS A 60 21.36 16.35 10.51
N TYR A 61 20.20 16.42 11.17
CA TYR A 61 19.70 15.35 12.03
C TYR A 61 19.55 14.01 11.27
N ARG A 62 18.89 14.01 10.11
CA ARG A 62 18.69 12.80 9.28
C ARG A 62 20.00 12.15 8.79
N ASN A 63 21.10 12.91 8.74
CA ASN A 63 22.42 12.45 8.32
C ASN A 63 23.38 12.16 9.49
N THR A 64 22.96 12.37 10.73
CA THR A 64 23.65 11.79 11.89
C THR A 64 23.44 10.28 11.95
N GLU A 65 24.28 9.57 12.71
CA GLU A 65 24.06 8.14 12.96
C GLU A 65 22.72 7.90 13.67
N SER A 66 22.36 8.74 14.65
CA SER A 66 21.06 8.68 15.34
C SER A 66 19.88 8.86 14.40
N GLY A 67 19.95 9.78 13.42
CA GLY A 67 18.90 9.96 12.42
C GLY A 67 18.80 8.80 11.43
N ARG A 68 19.93 8.21 11.04
CA ARG A 68 19.96 6.98 10.22
C ARG A 68 19.40 5.79 10.99
N GLU A 69 19.80 5.62 12.24
CA GLU A 69 19.32 4.58 13.13
C GLU A 69 17.82 4.70 13.38
N HIS A 70 17.32 5.89 13.70
CA HIS A 70 15.89 6.13 13.83
C HIS A 70 15.12 5.72 12.57
N ARG A 71 15.66 5.99 11.37
CA ARG A 71 15.07 5.54 10.10
C ARG A 71 15.13 4.02 9.93
N ARG A 72 16.24 3.38 10.29
CA ARG A 72 16.38 1.91 10.30
C ARG A 72 15.37 1.29 11.25
N LEU A 73 15.20 1.83 12.46
CA LEU A 73 14.22 1.38 13.44
C LEU A 73 12.79 1.56 12.94
N GLN A 74 12.45 2.72 12.36
CA GLN A 74 11.13 2.92 11.75
C GLN A 74 10.86 1.92 10.61
N LYS A 75 11.85 1.64 9.76
CA LYS A 75 11.72 0.60 8.72
C LYS A 75 11.52 -0.78 9.36
N ARG A 76 12.34 -1.15 10.36
CA ARG A 76 12.18 -2.41 11.10
C ARG A 76 10.78 -2.54 11.70
N ARG A 77 10.27 -1.49 12.37
CA ARG A 77 8.90 -1.44 12.92
C ARG A 77 7.82 -1.65 11.85
N LYS A 78 8.00 -1.09 10.66
CA LYS A 78 7.09 -1.29 9.52
C LYS A 78 7.17 -2.69 8.90
N HIS A 79 8.29 -3.39 9.10
CA HIS A 79 8.55 -4.73 8.55
C HIS A 79 8.56 -5.84 9.60
N VAL A 80 8.14 -5.57 10.84
CA VAL A 80 7.92 -6.64 11.82
C VAL A 80 6.82 -7.53 11.23
N LYS A 81 7.20 -8.75 10.84
CA LYS A 81 6.24 -9.78 10.44
C LYS A 81 5.27 -9.96 11.60
N ALA A 82 3.99 -10.09 11.30
CA ALA A 82 3.00 -10.44 12.31
C ALA A 82 3.51 -11.63 13.14
N PRO A 83 3.28 -11.64 14.47
CA PRO A 83 3.65 -12.75 15.34
C PRO A 83 3.22 -14.08 14.74
N SER A 84 4.05 -15.12 14.89
CA SER A 84 3.72 -16.46 14.41
C SER A 84 2.39 -16.96 14.98
N GLU A 85 2.00 -16.51 16.17
CA GLU A 85 0.73 -16.85 16.83
C GLU A 85 -0.52 -16.34 16.11
N LEU A 86 -0.36 -15.36 15.21
CA LEU A 86 -1.45 -14.88 14.35
C LEU A 86 -1.57 -15.67 13.06
N ARG A 87 -0.63 -16.58 12.77
CA ARG A 87 -0.67 -17.48 11.61
C ARG A 87 -1.11 -18.87 12.04
N ASP A 88 -2.24 -19.28 11.50
CA ASP A 88 -2.67 -20.65 11.64
C ASP A 88 -1.76 -21.57 10.84
N ALA A 89 -1.61 -22.81 11.28
CA ALA A 89 -0.80 -23.82 10.58
C ALA A 89 -1.29 -24.12 9.15
N SER A 90 -2.55 -23.81 8.85
CA SER A 90 -3.16 -23.96 7.53
C SER A 90 -2.81 -22.81 6.56
N PHE A 91 -2.14 -21.76 7.02
CA PHE A 91 -1.77 -20.62 6.19
C PHE A 91 -0.68 -20.99 5.17
N ASP A 92 -1.11 -21.13 3.92
CA ASP A 92 -0.24 -21.25 2.75
C ASP A 92 -0.75 -20.33 1.64
N ARG A 93 0.09 -19.40 1.21
CA ARG A 93 -0.27 -18.39 0.22
C ARG A 93 -0.61 -19.01 -1.13
N LEU A 94 0.13 -20.04 -1.54
CA LEU A 94 -0.08 -20.68 -2.84
C LEU A 94 -1.40 -21.44 -2.86
N LYS A 95 -1.80 -22.06 -1.74
CA LYS A 95 -3.11 -22.71 -1.61
C LYS A 95 -4.25 -21.70 -1.71
N ILE A 96 -4.10 -20.51 -1.12
CA ILE A 96 -5.10 -19.45 -1.21
C ILE A 96 -5.20 -18.91 -2.65
N PHE A 97 -4.06 -18.67 -3.31
CA PHE A 97 -4.04 -18.23 -4.71
C PHE A 97 -4.68 -19.26 -5.64
N ALA A 98 -4.39 -20.54 -5.44
CA ALA A 98 -4.99 -21.63 -6.19
C ALA A 98 -6.51 -21.74 -5.94
N ARG A 99 -6.96 -21.65 -4.68
CA ARG A 99 -8.39 -21.65 -4.30
C ARG A 99 -9.15 -20.54 -5.03
N ASP A 100 -8.56 -19.36 -5.08
CA ASP A 100 -9.16 -18.18 -5.69
C ASP A 100 -8.93 -18.10 -7.21
N ALA A 101 -8.45 -19.18 -7.83
CA ALA A 101 -8.16 -19.30 -9.25
C ALA A 101 -7.24 -18.18 -9.79
N TRP A 102 -6.29 -17.72 -8.97
CA TRP A 102 -5.42 -16.58 -9.27
C TRP A 102 -6.21 -15.33 -9.69
N ARG A 103 -7.37 -15.08 -9.07
CA ARG A 103 -8.19 -13.90 -9.32
C ARG A 103 -8.33 -13.04 -8.07
N CYS A 104 -8.20 -11.74 -8.27
CA CYS A 104 -8.44 -10.74 -7.23
C CYS A 104 -9.91 -10.78 -6.79
N GLN A 105 -10.17 -11.07 -5.52
CA GLN A 105 -11.54 -11.14 -4.96
C GLN A 105 -12.22 -9.77 -4.86
N LEU A 106 -11.47 -8.67 -5.04
CA LEU A 106 -12.01 -7.31 -5.03
C LEU A 106 -12.41 -6.78 -6.40
N CYS A 107 -11.67 -7.12 -7.47
CA CYS A 107 -11.94 -6.60 -8.82
C CYS A 107 -12.17 -7.67 -9.89
N GLY A 108 -12.04 -8.96 -9.55
CA GLY A 108 -12.23 -10.10 -10.44
C GLY A 108 -11.11 -10.36 -11.47
N GLN A 109 -10.13 -9.45 -11.57
CA GLN A 109 -9.03 -9.55 -12.53
C GLN A 109 -8.08 -10.70 -12.17
N THR A 110 -7.56 -11.37 -13.19
CA THR A 110 -6.47 -12.35 -13.03
C THR A 110 -5.23 -11.65 -12.51
N VAL A 111 -4.57 -12.26 -11.54
CA VAL A 111 -3.32 -11.80 -10.94
C VAL A 111 -2.21 -12.79 -11.24
N GLN A 112 -0.98 -12.31 -11.18
CA GLN A 112 0.21 -13.12 -11.45
C GLN A 112 1.17 -13.07 -10.27
N ASP A 113 1.97 -14.14 -10.11
CA ASP A 113 3.13 -14.13 -9.20
C ASP A 113 4.29 -13.37 -9.87
N ALA A 114 4.05 -12.10 -10.16
CA ALA A 114 5.01 -11.19 -10.76
C ALA A 114 5.80 -10.43 -9.69
N ASP A 115 6.74 -9.60 -10.14
CA ASP A 115 7.46 -8.66 -9.28
C ASP A 115 6.50 -8.01 -8.28
N SER A 116 6.87 -8.07 -7.01
CA SER A 116 6.06 -7.53 -5.92
C SER A 116 5.58 -6.10 -6.19
N THR A 117 6.31 -5.29 -6.95
CA THR A 117 5.99 -3.89 -7.29
C THR A 117 4.90 -3.70 -8.33
N ALA A 118 4.59 -4.74 -9.12
CA ALA A 118 3.55 -4.69 -10.14
C ALA A 118 2.16 -4.54 -9.51
N MET A 119 1.28 -3.75 -10.16
CA MET A 119 -0.05 -3.44 -9.62
C MET A 119 -0.99 -4.64 -9.62
N ASP A 120 -0.79 -5.55 -10.56
CA ASP A 120 -1.49 -6.81 -10.78
C ASP A 120 -0.80 -8.03 -10.12
N SER A 121 0.29 -7.79 -9.37
CA SER A 121 0.94 -8.82 -8.55
C SER A 121 -0.03 -9.38 -7.51
N ALA A 122 -0.06 -10.71 -7.40
CA ALA A 122 -0.89 -11.44 -6.45
C ALA A 122 -0.42 -11.17 -5.01
N THR A 123 -1.34 -10.71 -4.17
CA THR A 123 -1.08 -10.46 -2.75
C THR A 123 -2.14 -11.13 -1.90
N ILE A 124 -1.78 -11.45 -0.65
CA ILE A 124 -2.74 -11.92 0.34
C ILE A 124 -3.33 -10.73 1.06
N ARG A 125 -4.66 -10.66 1.06
CA ARG A 125 -5.46 -9.74 1.86
C ARG A 125 -6.15 -10.51 2.97
N LEU A 126 -6.32 -9.88 4.13
CA LEU A 126 -7.22 -10.36 5.18
C LEU A 126 -8.61 -9.75 4.97
N ARG A 127 -9.66 -10.57 4.97
CA ARG A 127 -11.06 -10.11 4.95
C ARG A 127 -11.36 -9.29 6.21
N VAL A 128 -11.04 -9.86 7.36
CA VAL A 128 -11.07 -9.21 8.68
C VAL A 128 -9.64 -8.82 9.05
N PRO A 129 -9.32 -7.51 9.16
CA PRO A 129 -7.99 -7.04 9.58
C PRO A 129 -7.63 -7.47 10.99
N ILE A 130 -6.32 -7.56 11.28
CA ILE A 130 -5.80 -7.90 12.62
C ILE A 130 -6.32 -6.93 13.69
N GLN A 131 -6.42 -5.64 13.35
CA GLN A 131 -6.92 -4.60 14.25
C GLN A 131 -8.40 -4.81 14.65
N HIS A 132 -9.15 -5.60 13.87
CA HIS A 132 -10.53 -6.01 14.15
C HIS A 132 -10.61 -7.48 14.62
N GLY A 133 -9.51 -8.06 15.10
CA GLY A 133 -9.47 -9.42 15.64
C GLY A 133 -9.26 -10.53 14.60
N GLY A 134 -8.99 -10.17 13.34
CA GLY A 134 -8.70 -11.15 12.30
C GLY A 134 -7.35 -11.85 12.47
N ARG A 135 -7.25 -13.08 11.95
CA ARG A 135 -6.03 -13.91 11.94
C ARG A 135 -5.63 -14.30 10.53
N TYR A 136 -4.37 -14.68 10.33
CA TYR A 136 -3.94 -15.30 9.08
C TYR A 136 -4.37 -16.76 9.08
N SER A 137 -5.61 -16.99 8.64
CA SER A 137 -6.22 -18.30 8.44
C SER A 137 -6.57 -18.49 6.97
N PHE A 138 -6.72 -19.75 6.55
CA PHE A 138 -7.14 -20.05 5.18
C PHE A 138 -8.46 -19.33 4.80
N ASP A 139 -9.44 -19.28 5.71
CA ASP A 139 -10.76 -18.69 5.45
C ASP A 139 -10.79 -17.16 5.50
N ASN A 140 -9.94 -16.55 6.35
CA ASN A 140 -9.85 -15.10 6.46
C ASN A 140 -8.92 -14.48 5.41
N CYS A 141 -8.05 -15.28 4.80
CA CYS A 141 -7.16 -14.82 3.75
C CYS A 141 -7.78 -15.00 2.36
N GLU A 142 -7.54 -14.04 1.48
CA GLU A 142 -7.97 -14.07 0.10
C GLU A 142 -6.96 -13.40 -0.83
N THR A 143 -7.09 -13.73 -2.10
CA THR A 143 -6.25 -13.20 -3.18
C THR A 143 -6.73 -11.81 -3.58
N ALA A 144 -5.82 -10.86 -3.61
CA ALA A 144 -6.06 -9.51 -4.12
C ALA A 144 -4.87 -9.01 -4.94
N CYS A 145 -5.12 -8.24 -6.00
CA CYS A 145 -4.03 -7.53 -6.66
C CYS A 145 -3.46 -6.46 -5.72
N ARG A 146 -2.17 -6.15 -5.85
CA ARG A 146 -1.48 -5.15 -5.03
C ARG A 146 -2.20 -3.81 -5.00
N GLN A 147 -2.74 -3.37 -6.14
CA GLN A 147 -3.48 -2.11 -6.23
C GLN A 147 -4.75 -2.12 -5.35
N CYS A 148 -5.59 -3.15 -5.47
CA CYS A 148 -6.82 -3.27 -4.70
C CYS A 148 -6.55 -3.46 -3.21
N ASN A 149 -5.56 -4.29 -2.87
CA ASN A 149 -5.17 -4.51 -1.47
C ASN A 149 -4.71 -3.21 -0.80
N GLY A 150 -3.88 -2.40 -1.49
CA GLY A 150 -3.46 -1.09 -0.99
C GLY A 150 -4.61 -0.09 -0.82
N ARG A 151 -5.53 -0.03 -1.79
CA ARG A 151 -6.75 0.81 -1.68
C ARG A 151 -7.64 0.38 -0.53
N ALA A 152 -7.87 -0.92 -0.37
CA ALA A 152 -8.65 -1.47 0.73
C ALA A 152 -8.02 -1.10 2.09
N ALA A 153 -6.71 -1.29 2.24
CA ALA A 153 -5.99 -0.91 3.46
C ALA A 153 -6.13 0.59 3.79
N ALA A 154 -6.07 1.46 2.77
CA ALA A 154 -6.27 2.90 2.97
C ALA A 154 -7.70 3.25 3.42
N LEU A 155 -8.71 2.57 2.87
CA LEU A 155 -10.10 2.76 3.27
C LEU A 155 -10.35 2.27 4.71
N VAL A 156 -9.78 1.13 5.10
CA VAL A 156 -9.84 0.62 6.47
C VAL A 156 -9.12 1.57 7.44
N ALA A 157 -7.95 2.07 7.08
CA ALA A 157 -7.26 3.07 7.88
C ALA A 157 -8.11 4.35 8.05
N LYS A 158 -8.87 4.73 7.01
CA LYS A 158 -9.81 5.85 7.11
C LYS A 158 -10.97 5.55 8.07
N SER A 159 -11.61 4.38 7.99
CA SER A 159 -12.71 4.02 8.90
C SER A 159 -12.27 3.95 10.37
N LEU A 160 -10.99 3.60 10.62
CA LEU A 160 -10.45 3.60 11.98
C LEU A 160 -10.24 5.02 12.54
N ASN A 161 -9.97 5.99 11.68
CA ASN A 161 -9.77 7.39 12.09
C ASN A 161 -11.09 8.20 12.10
N ASP A 162 -12.11 7.73 11.39
CA ASP A 162 -13.40 8.39 11.23
C ASP A 162 -14.54 7.36 11.40
N PRO A 163 -15.18 7.29 12.59
CA PRO A 163 -16.26 6.35 12.85
C PRO A 163 -17.51 6.55 11.98
N SER A 164 -17.67 7.73 11.36
CA SER A 164 -18.78 8.01 10.45
C SER A 164 -18.51 7.46 9.04
N PHE A 165 -17.26 7.12 8.73
CA PHE A 165 -16.87 6.60 7.43
C PHE A 165 -17.29 5.13 7.29
N THR A 166 -18.29 4.88 6.44
CA THR A 166 -18.78 3.53 6.15
C THR A 166 -17.93 2.88 5.05
N LEU A 167 -17.42 1.67 5.31
CA LEU A 167 -16.71 0.89 4.31
C LEU A 167 -17.64 0.44 3.17
N PRO A 168 -17.15 0.35 1.91
CA PRO A 168 -17.91 -0.24 0.83
C PRO A 168 -18.21 -1.71 1.16
N ARG A 169 -19.32 -2.24 0.63
CA ARG A 169 -19.82 -3.60 0.97
C ARG A 169 -18.74 -4.69 0.85
N SER A 170 -17.91 -4.64 -0.20
CA SER A 170 -16.81 -5.58 -0.40
C SER A 170 -15.73 -5.57 0.71
N LEU A 171 -15.74 -4.57 1.58
CA LEU A 171 -14.79 -4.37 2.69
C LEU A 171 -15.46 -4.36 4.08
N ARG A 172 -16.78 -4.56 4.19
CA ARG A 172 -17.51 -4.55 5.47
C ARG A 172 -17.30 -5.85 6.23
N PHE A 173 -16.91 -5.80 7.50
CA PHE A 173 -16.48 -7.00 8.25
C PHE A 173 -17.63 -7.79 8.88
N ASP A 174 -18.71 -7.11 9.21
CA ASP A 174 -19.93 -7.60 9.87
C ASP A 174 -20.71 -8.61 9.03
N GLU A 175 -20.65 -8.50 7.70
CA GLU A 175 -21.33 -9.44 6.80
C GLU A 175 -20.65 -10.82 6.71
N TYR A 176 -19.40 -10.96 7.20
CA TYR A 176 -18.61 -12.20 7.09
C TYR A 176 -18.68 -13.11 8.33
N GLY A 177 -19.56 -12.80 9.30
CA GLY A 177 -19.81 -13.60 10.51
C GLY A 177 -20.52 -14.94 10.29
N ALA A 178 -20.94 -15.24 9.07
CA ALA A 178 -21.25 -16.59 8.64
C ALA A 178 -20.30 -16.91 7.49
N ALA A 179 -19.49 -17.97 7.64
CA ALA A 179 -18.80 -18.55 6.51
C ALA A 179 -19.82 -18.69 5.37
N PRO A 180 -19.55 -18.21 4.15
CA PRO A 180 -20.40 -18.55 3.03
C PRO A 180 -20.40 -20.07 2.98
N SER A 181 -21.54 -20.68 3.31
CA SER A 181 -21.77 -22.08 3.02
C SER A 181 -21.45 -22.20 1.54
N LEU A 182 -20.32 -22.85 1.22
CA LEU A 182 -20.02 -23.24 -0.13
C LEU A 182 -21.29 -23.92 -0.62
N GLY A 183 -22.00 -23.27 -1.55
CA GLY A 183 -23.10 -23.93 -2.24
C GLY A 183 -22.56 -25.24 -2.76
N PRO A 184 -23.36 -26.33 -2.72
CA PRO A 184 -22.89 -27.62 -3.21
C PRO A 184 -22.31 -27.38 -4.61
N LEU A 185 -21.05 -27.80 -4.81
CA LEU A 185 -20.49 -27.97 -6.14
C LEU A 185 -21.46 -28.88 -6.87
N SER A 186 -22.37 -28.29 -7.62
CA SER A 186 -23.18 -29.01 -8.59
C SER A 186 -22.18 -29.75 -9.46
N SER A 187 -22.31 -31.07 -9.44
CA SER A 187 -21.52 -32.01 -10.20
C SER A 187 -21.56 -31.66 -11.69
N VAL A 188 -20.67 -30.78 -12.13
CA VAL A 188 -20.23 -30.74 -13.51
C VAL A 188 -19.20 -31.86 -13.65
N GLY A 189 -19.72 -33.03 -14.05
CA GLY A 189 -18.90 -34.06 -14.65
C GLY A 189 -18.37 -33.53 -15.96
N GLU A 190 -17.21 -32.87 -15.92
CA GLU A 190 -16.39 -32.64 -17.09
C GLU A 190 -15.11 -33.45 -16.93
N SER A 191 -15.06 -34.50 -17.74
CA SER A 191 -13.91 -35.33 -18.03
C SER A 191 -12.65 -34.49 -18.21
N PHE A 192 -11.68 -34.66 -17.31
CA PHE A 192 -10.30 -34.23 -17.54
C PHE A 192 -9.79 -34.96 -18.79
N GLY A 193 -9.76 -34.24 -19.92
CA GLY A 193 -9.00 -34.64 -21.08
C GLY A 193 -7.53 -34.73 -20.68
N SER A 194 -6.95 -35.91 -20.83
CA SER A 194 -5.52 -36.15 -20.66
C SER A 194 -4.70 -35.14 -21.47
N PRO A 195 -3.55 -34.67 -20.96
CA PRO A 195 -2.63 -33.89 -21.77
C PRO A 195 -2.18 -34.71 -23.00
N PRO A 196 -2.00 -34.09 -24.18
CA PRO A 196 -1.58 -34.80 -25.38
C PRO A 196 -0.18 -35.41 -25.19
N ALA A 197 -0.08 -36.70 -25.49
CA ALA A 197 1.16 -37.44 -25.56
C ALA A 197 2.10 -36.79 -26.59
N THR A 198 3.26 -36.32 -26.13
CA THR A 198 4.36 -35.95 -27.01
C THR A 198 4.90 -37.23 -27.66
N SER A 199 4.80 -37.30 -28.98
CA SER A 199 5.32 -38.38 -29.81
C SER A 199 6.83 -38.53 -29.66
N GLU A 200 7.26 -39.73 -29.29
CA GLU A 200 8.64 -40.18 -29.44
C GLU A 200 9.01 -40.30 -30.92
N GLY A 201 10.23 -39.90 -31.26
CA GLY A 201 10.80 -40.19 -32.57
C GLY A 201 11.98 -39.31 -32.95
N GLU A 202 13.15 -39.48 -32.31
CA GLU A 202 14.37 -39.72 -33.08
C GLU A 202 15.50 -40.29 -32.21
N ARG A 203 15.94 -41.48 -32.62
CA ARG A 203 17.09 -42.21 -32.09
C ARG A 203 18.38 -41.46 -32.46
N ALA A 204 19.23 -41.21 -31.47
CA ALA A 204 20.66 -41.12 -31.69
C ALA A 204 21.37 -41.98 -30.64
N SER A 205 21.64 -43.23 -31.01
CA SER A 205 22.66 -44.06 -30.38
C SER A 205 24.01 -43.37 -30.51
N LEU A 206 24.75 -43.15 -29.43
CA LEU A 206 26.22 -43.14 -29.45
C LEU A 206 26.76 -43.40 -28.02
N VAL A 207 27.05 -44.67 -27.79
CA VAL A 207 28.23 -45.23 -27.10
C VAL A 207 28.69 -44.56 -25.79
N ALA A 208 28.45 -45.28 -24.69
CA ALA A 208 29.19 -45.13 -23.45
C ALA A 208 30.61 -45.70 -23.59
N THR A 209 31.62 -44.87 -23.38
CA THR A 209 32.97 -45.32 -23.02
C THR A 209 33.23 -44.98 -21.56
N SER A 210 33.44 -46.03 -20.76
CA SER A 210 33.90 -45.92 -19.37
C SER A 210 35.38 -45.50 -19.31
N PRO A 211 35.80 -44.88 -18.19
CA PRO A 211 37.12 -44.28 -18.05
C PRO A 211 38.20 -45.33 -17.74
N GLN A 212 39.33 -45.24 -18.44
CA GLN A 212 40.58 -45.90 -18.02
C GLN A 212 41.44 -44.92 -17.21
N SER A 213 41.74 -45.37 -16.00
CA SER A 213 42.85 -44.98 -15.14
C SER A 213 44.20 -45.06 -15.87
N LEU A 214 45.05 -44.04 -15.68
CA LEU A 214 46.49 -44.18 -15.87
C LEU A 214 47.23 -43.36 -14.81
N GLN A 215 48.18 -44.04 -14.18
CA GLN A 215 49.07 -43.62 -13.11
C GLN A 215 50.33 -42.98 -13.68
N ASP A 216 51.09 -42.33 -12.79
CA ASP A 216 52.53 -41.99 -12.86
C ASP A 216 52.95 -40.94 -13.90
N GLY A 217 53.85 -39.99 -13.66
CA GLY A 217 54.81 -39.76 -12.59
C GLY A 217 55.87 -38.76 -13.12
N VAL A 218 56.61 -38.15 -12.19
CA VAL A 218 57.72 -37.16 -12.32
C VAL A 218 57.31 -35.69 -12.41
#